data_AF-A0A8S3YTE5-F1
#
_entry.id   AF-A0A8S3YTE5-F1
#
_cell.length_a   1.000
_cell.length_b   1.000
_cell.length_c   1.000
_cell.angle_alpha   90.00
_cell.angle_beta   90.00
_cell.angle_gamma   90.00
#
_symmetry.space_group_name_H-M   'P 1'
#
loop_
_entity.id
_entity.type
_entity.pdbx_description
1 polymer ?
#
loop_
_entity_poly.entity_id
_entity_poly.type
_entity_poly.pdbx_seq_one_letter_code
_entity_poly.pdbx_strand_id
1 'polypeptide(L)' 'MPECPKCQKEVYFAERKTSIGKDWHPGCLKCGKCGKTLTPGSHSEHEGTPYCTKPCGTSGEKANYEK' A
#
# COMPACT_ATOMS: atom_id res chain seq x y z
N MET A 1 3.01 13.95 -12.98
CA MET A 1 2.02 13.22 -12.16
C MET A 1 2.78 12.14 -11.41
N PRO A 2 2.49 11.87 -10.13
CA PRO A 2 3.20 10.80 -9.44
C PRO A 2 2.76 9.43 -9.98
N GLU A 3 3.72 8.52 -10.15
CA GLU A 3 3.51 7.18 -10.70
C GLU A 3 3.49 6.16 -9.55
N CYS A 4 2.53 5.23 -9.59
CA CYS A 4 2.45 4.17 -8.60
C CYS A 4 3.57 3.16 -8.84
N PRO A 5 4.48 2.94 -7.88
CA PRO A 5 5.62 2.04 -8.09
C PRO A 5 5.24 0.56 -8.22
N LYS A 6 3.99 0.17 -7.89
CA LYS A 6 3.49 -1.20 -8.06
C LYS A 6 2.98 -1.52 -9.45
N CYS A 7 2.20 -0.62 -10.03
CA CYS A 7 1.53 -0.84 -11.32
C CYS A 7 2.06 0.05 -12.44
N GLN A 8 2.97 0.98 -12.12
CA GLN A 8 3.60 1.92 -13.04
C GLN A 8 2.57 2.75 -13.80
N LYS A 9 1.45 3.05 -13.14
CA LYS A 9 0.37 3.91 -13.66
C LYS A 9 0.29 5.19 -12.87
N GLU A 10 -0.22 6.22 -13.51
CA GLU A 10 -0.44 7.54 -12.93
C GLU A 10 -1.40 7.45 -11.73
N VAL A 11 -1.03 8.12 -10.64
CA VAL A 11 -1.87 8.24 -9.44
C VAL A 11 -2.55 9.59 -9.46
N TYR A 12 -3.84 9.58 -9.79
CA TYR A 12 -4.69 10.76 -9.76
C TYR A 12 -4.94 11.22 -8.31
N PHE A 13 -5.23 12.52 -8.14
CA PHE A 13 -5.46 13.11 -6.83
C PHE A 13 -6.57 12.40 -6.02
N ALA A 14 -7.63 11.93 -6.67
CA ALA A 14 -8.73 11.21 -6.02
C ALA A 14 -8.30 9.88 -5.39
N GLU A 15 -7.29 9.22 -5.96
CA GLU A 15 -6.81 7.90 -5.53
C GLU A 15 -5.43 7.98 -4.89
N ARG A 16 -4.91 9.19 -4.63
CA ARG A 16 -3.56 9.39 -4.12
C ARG A 16 -3.46 9.00 -2.66
N LYS A 17 -2.73 7.92 -2.39
CA LYS A 17 -2.28 7.55 -1.05
C LYS A 17 -0.77 7.78 -0.96
N THR A 18 -0.36 8.87 -0.35
CA THR A 18 1.06 9.18 -0.14
C THR A 18 1.61 8.36 1.03
N SER A 19 2.68 7.61 0.80
CA SER A 19 3.34 6.78 1.80
C SER A 19 4.83 6.57 1.50
N ILE A 20 5.66 6.71 2.54
CA ILE A 20 7.13 6.58 2.45
C ILE A 20 7.69 7.49 1.33
N GLY A 21 7.10 8.67 1.16
CA GLY A 21 7.51 9.63 0.12
C GLY A 21 7.11 9.28 -1.31
N LYS A 22 6.27 8.24 -1.52
CA LYS A 22 5.74 7.86 -2.84
C LYS A 22 4.22 7.85 -2.84
N ASP A 23 3.61 7.94 -4.01
CA ASP A 23 2.16 7.87 -4.16
C ASP A 23 1.71 6.51 -4.67
N TRP A 24 0.62 6.02 -4.11
CA TRP A 24 0.09 4.70 -4.38
C TRP A 24 -1.40 4.78 -4.63
N HIS A 25 -1.93 3.87 -5.46
CA HIS A 25 -3.37 3.65 -5.52
C HIS A 25 -3.85 2.93 -4.25
N PRO A 26 -5.11 3.14 -3.81
CA PRO A 26 -5.70 2.45 -2.68
C PRO A 26 -5.66 0.92 -2.84
N GLY A 27 -5.83 0.41 -4.07
CA GLY A 27 -5.72 -1.03 -4.36
C GLY A 27 -4.29 -1.55 -4.56
N CYS A 28 -3.31 -0.65 -4.75
CA CYS A 28 -1.91 -1.00 -4.91
C CYS A 28 -1.19 -1.13 -3.57
N LEU A 29 -1.58 -0.33 -2.58
CA LEU A 29 -1.04 -0.30 -1.22
C LEU A 29 -1.45 -1.54 -0.39
N LYS A 30 -1.13 -2.73 -0.89
CA LYS A 30 -1.41 -4.02 -0.25
C LYS A 30 -0.16 -4.89 -0.25
N CYS A 31 0.03 -5.60 0.86
CA CYS A 31 1.17 -6.47 1.08
C CYS A 31 1.33 -7.48 -0.06
N GLY A 32 2.48 -7.51 -0.73
CA GLY A 32 2.77 -8.50 -1.78
C GLY A 32 2.79 -9.94 -1.26
N LYS A 33 2.99 -10.13 0.04
CA LYS A 33 3.10 -11.45 0.68
C LYS A 33 1.78 -12.00 1.22
N CYS A 34 0.99 -11.17 1.91
CA CYS A 34 -0.27 -11.61 2.55
C CYS A 34 -1.52 -10.96 1.95
N GLY A 35 -1.39 -10.06 0.97
CA GLY A 35 -2.52 -9.39 0.32
C GLY A 35 -3.25 -8.36 1.20
N LYS A 36 -2.85 -8.19 2.47
CA LYS A 36 -3.48 -7.23 3.39
C LYS A 36 -3.30 -5.80 2.91
N THR A 37 -4.38 -5.01 2.93
CA THR A 37 -4.32 -3.56 2.72
C THR A 37 -3.44 -2.93 3.81
N LEU A 38 -2.44 -2.18 3.37
CA LEU A 38 -1.46 -1.55 4.25
C LEU A 38 -1.88 -0.11 4.54
N THR A 39 -1.61 0.33 5.75
CA THR A 39 -1.84 1.73 6.14
C THR A 39 -0.73 2.59 5.54
N PRO A 40 -1.07 3.73 4.90
CA PRO A 40 -0.06 4.68 4.46
C PRO A 40 0.75 5.17 5.67
N GLY A 41 2.07 4.97 5.62
CA GLY A 41 3.02 5.37 6.66
C GLY A 41 3.44 4.23 7.58
N SER A 42 2.77 3.07 7.55
CA SER A 42 3.06 1.92 8.40
C SER A 42 3.22 0.63 7.59
N HIS A 43 4.15 0.65 6.63
CA HIS A 43 4.57 -0.51 5.87
C HIS A 43 6.02 -0.32 5.39
N SER A 44 6.61 -1.41 4.87
CA SER A 44 7.91 -1.37 4.21
C SER A 44 7.71 -1.49 2.71
N GLU A 45 8.53 -0.84 1.90
CA GLU A 45 8.57 -1.06 0.45
C GLU A 45 9.81 -1.89 0.11
N HIS A 46 9.66 -2.87 -0.78
CA HIS A 46 10.78 -3.56 -1.42
C HIS A 46 10.51 -3.64 -2.93
N GLU A 47 11.40 -3.06 -3.75
CA GLU A 47 11.32 -3.06 -5.22
C GLU A 47 9.96 -2.60 -5.77
N GLY A 48 9.37 -1.53 -5.20
CA GLY A 48 8.06 -1.03 -5.61
C GLY A 48 6.87 -1.88 -5.19
N THR A 49 7.09 -2.96 -4.44
CA THR A 49 6.03 -3.74 -3.80
C THR A 49 5.97 -3.42 -2.32
N PRO A 50 4.80 -3.07 -1.77
CA PRO A 50 4.67 -2.78 -0.36
C PRO A 50 4.47 -4.08 0.42
N TYR A 51 5.05 -4.16 1.61
CA TYR A 51 5.08 -5.31 2.51
C TYR A 51 4.78 -4.88 3.95
N CYS A 52 4.25 -5.80 4.76
CA CYS A 52 4.06 -5.53 6.18
C CYS A 52 5.41 -5.25 6.87
N THR A 53 5.47 -4.22 7.72
CA THR A 53 6.64 -3.97 8.60
C THR A 53 6.84 -5.09 9.61
N LYS A 54 5.74 -5.73 10.03
CA LYS A 54 5.72 -6.90 10.92
C LYS A 54 5.56 -8.19 10.10
N PRO A 55 6.09 -9.32 10.58
CA PRO A 55 5.89 -10.61 9.92
C PRO A 55 4.39 -10.87 9.76
N CYS A 56 4.00 -11.35 8.57
CA CYS A 56 2.61 -11.48 8.14
C CYS A 56 1.81 -12.60 8.86
N GLY A 57 2.26 -13.08 10.03
CA GLY A 57 1.75 -14.29 10.68
C GLY A 57 0.78 -14.08 11.84
N THR A 58 0.61 -12.87 12.39
CA THR A 58 -0.07 -12.73 13.70
C THR A 58 -1.11 -11.62 13.84
N SER A 59 -1.30 -10.73 12.87
CA SER A 59 -2.18 -9.56 13.09
C SER A 59 -3.09 -9.31 11.90
N GLY A 60 -4.12 -10.15 11.83
CA GLY A 60 -5.32 -9.95 11.04
C GLY A 60 -6.23 -8.85 11.60
N GLU A 61 -5.71 -7.68 11.96
CA GLU A 61 -6.57 -6.52 12.18
C GLU A 61 -6.97 -5.94 10.82
N LYS A 62 -8.20 -6.26 10.47
CA LYS A 62 -8.97 -5.83 9.32
C LYS A 62 -8.93 -4.28 9.28
N ALA A 63 -8.11 -3.69 8.42
CA ALA A 63 -8.37 -2.34 7.91
C ALA A 63 -9.41 -2.52 6.80
N ASN A 64 -10.68 -2.65 7.18
CA ASN A 64 -11.64 -1.55 7.24
C ASN A 64 -11.75 -0.86 5.86
N TYR A 65 -12.71 -1.37 5.09
CA TYR A 65 -13.47 -0.58 4.14
C TYR A 65 -14.94 -0.86 4.47
N GLU A 66 -15.45 -0.14 5.47
CA GLU A 66 -16.89 0.07 5.60
C GLU A 66 -17.36 0.87 4.37
N LYS A 67 -18.55 0.50 3.88
CA LYS A 67 -19.18 1.03 2.65
C LYS A 67 -19.41 2.52 2.69
#